data_AF-X6KZF0-F1
#
_entry.id   AF-X6KZF0-F1
#
_cell.length_a   1.000
_cell.length_b   1.000
_cell.length_c   1.000
_cell.angle_alpha   90.00
_cell.angle_beta   90.00
_cell.angle_gamma   90.00
#
_symmetry.space_group_name_H-M   'P 1'
#
loop_
_entity.id
_entity.type
_entity.pdbx_description
1 polymer ?
#
loop_
_entity_poly.entity_id
_entity_poly.type
_entity_poly.pdbx_seq_one_letter_code
_entity_poly.pdbx_strand_id
1 'polypeptide(L)'
;MLVTLPPEKFSKDARDFSAQLRKHYGWILDQPMIPAGHSPFEQYLTDRILKGRGDRWIDRLELNVVSRACEVLGLRIAEGPDASLAGHREADWMSFGASGYYVLKDGPAALSECLGAMAREEGVDGRFFGRVFGAWATWLKSRSLGDEFEPLRDVVRRHVFDHFSVRKGVLVLGVPSEGVASPNVREPFTLKGFAKRNAEDLVNRGLARRQADGTIVPQGFVTQRMLESYEREKKFFRAGGGAVGSAAAAIAPAPVGIDAAGGGHLSMSVVARRLRVTVETVGYLVVHGLLCGMKNSECYRRGATVVTAESMRGFRENFISLGEVSEVTKRPQGALSMKFRNADVALLAMPHDLSRIYWREDMGVYLATKR
;
A
#
# COMPACT_ATOMS: atom_id res chain seq x y z
N MET A 1 44.85 9.15 6.33
CA MET A 1 45.14 9.26 4.89
C MET A 1 45.51 7.87 4.43
N LEU A 2 44.76 7.27 3.50
CA LEU A 2 45.12 5.96 2.95
C LEU A 2 46.38 6.10 2.09
N VAL A 3 47.28 5.13 2.17
CA VAL A 3 48.51 5.11 1.35
C VAL A 3 48.32 4.12 0.21
N THR A 4 48.63 4.55 -1.01
CA THR A 4 48.51 3.69 -2.20
C THR A 4 49.72 2.76 -2.27
N LEU A 5 49.47 1.45 -2.32
CA LEU A 5 50.54 0.48 -2.56
C LEU A 5 51.16 0.69 -3.95
N PRO A 6 52.47 0.40 -4.12
CA PRO A 6 53.12 0.48 -5.42
C PRO A 6 52.36 -0.34 -6.48
N PRO A 7 52.16 0.20 -7.71
CA PRO A 7 51.36 -0.48 -8.73
C PRO A 7 52.07 -1.73 -9.26
N GLU A 8 51.29 -2.77 -9.52
CA GLU A 8 51.80 -4.02 -10.12
C GLU A 8 51.91 -3.95 -11.63
N LYS A 9 52.85 -4.73 -12.17
CA LYS A 9 53.07 -4.82 -13.62
C LYS A 9 51.91 -5.53 -14.34
N PHE A 10 51.24 -6.48 -13.68
CA PHE A 10 50.10 -7.20 -14.23
C PHE A 10 48.87 -7.07 -13.34
N SER A 11 47.70 -6.86 -13.96
CA SER A 11 46.43 -6.64 -13.25
C SER A 11 45.98 -7.85 -12.42
N LYS A 12 46.39 -9.06 -12.78
CA LYS A 12 46.10 -10.29 -12.02
C LYS A 12 46.86 -10.33 -10.68
N ASP A 13 48.07 -9.78 -10.65
CA ASP A 13 48.94 -9.82 -9.45
C ASP A 13 48.46 -8.79 -8.41
N ALA A 14 47.80 -7.72 -8.86
CA ALA A 14 47.15 -6.73 -8.00
C ALA A 14 45.92 -7.28 -7.24
N ARG A 15 45.34 -8.42 -7.65
CA ARG A 15 44.14 -8.99 -7.03
C ARG A 15 44.44 -9.89 -5.84
N ASP A 16 45.67 -10.40 -5.71
CA ASP A 16 46.09 -11.19 -4.55
C ASP A 16 46.58 -10.28 -3.42
N PHE A 17 45.62 -9.77 -2.64
CA PHE A 17 45.90 -8.83 -1.56
C PHE A 17 46.90 -9.37 -0.51
N SER A 18 46.85 -10.66 -0.21
CA SER A 18 47.79 -11.27 0.75
C SER A 18 49.22 -11.32 0.22
N ALA A 19 49.40 -11.64 -1.07
CA ALA A 19 50.71 -11.58 -1.70
C ALA A 19 51.24 -10.13 -1.78
N GLN A 20 50.36 -9.17 -2.10
CA GLN A 20 50.71 -7.74 -2.14
C GLN A 20 51.18 -7.22 -0.78
N LEU A 21 50.45 -7.54 0.30
CA LEU A 21 50.85 -7.16 1.65
C LEU A 21 52.20 -7.76 2.05
N ARG A 22 52.46 -9.03 1.74
CA ARG A 22 53.75 -9.67 2.04
C ARG A 22 54.89 -9.03 1.26
N LYS A 23 54.69 -8.77 -0.03
CA LYS A 23 55.69 -8.14 -0.91
C LYS A 23 56.08 -6.75 -0.42
N HIS A 24 55.11 -5.98 0.07
CA HIS A 24 55.31 -4.59 0.50
C HIS A 24 55.40 -4.42 2.02
N TYR A 25 55.53 -5.51 2.78
CA TYR A 25 55.38 -5.50 4.25
C TYR A 25 56.34 -4.52 4.95
N GLY A 26 57.63 -4.53 4.58
CA GLY A 26 58.61 -3.59 5.14
C GLY A 26 58.25 -2.12 4.86
N TRP A 27 57.90 -1.81 3.61
CA TRP A 27 57.48 -0.46 3.23
C TRP A 27 56.21 -0.01 3.98
N ILE A 28 55.26 -0.91 4.20
CA ILE A 28 54.02 -0.63 4.97
C ILE A 28 54.37 -0.24 6.40
N LEU A 29 55.29 -0.97 7.05
CA LEU A 29 55.72 -0.69 8.42
C LEU A 29 56.51 0.64 8.54
N ASP A 30 57.20 1.04 7.49
CA ASP A 30 57.94 2.31 7.44
C ASP A 30 57.03 3.53 7.19
N GLN A 31 55.75 3.32 6.86
CA GLN A 31 54.82 4.44 6.66
C GLN A 31 54.48 5.09 8.01
N PRO A 32 54.38 6.44 8.06
CA PRO A 32 53.97 7.12 9.28
C PRO A 32 52.55 6.69 9.66
N MET A 33 52.41 6.01 10.80
CA MET A 33 51.11 5.65 11.34
C MET A 33 50.43 6.91 11.87
N ILE A 34 49.31 7.30 11.24
CA ILE A 34 48.48 8.40 11.72
C ILE A 34 47.41 7.78 12.62
N PRO A 35 47.42 8.03 13.94
CA PRO A 35 46.38 7.54 14.83
C PRO A 35 45.04 8.13 14.38
N ALA A 36 44.12 7.25 13.97
CA ALA A 36 42.74 7.62 13.74
C ALA A 36 41.93 7.28 15.00
N GLY A 37 41.06 8.19 15.44
CA GLY A 37 40.11 7.85 16.49
C GLY A 37 39.19 6.74 15.98
N HIS A 38 39.19 5.60 16.67
CA HIS A 38 38.30 4.49 16.31
C HIS A 38 36.90 4.75 16.84
N SER A 39 35.91 4.57 15.99
CA SER A 39 34.52 4.49 16.41
C SER A 39 34.28 3.25 17.28
N PRO A 40 33.25 3.25 18.14
CA PRO A 40 32.89 2.04 18.90
C PRO A 40 32.61 0.81 18.02
N PHE A 41 32.21 1.01 16.77
CA PHE A 41 32.02 -0.06 15.79
C PHE A 41 33.35 -0.66 15.32
N GLU A 42 34.34 0.17 15.00
CA GLU A 42 35.69 -0.30 14.63
C GLU A 42 36.39 -0.98 15.81
N GLN A 43 36.21 -0.44 17.02
CA GLN A 43 36.70 -1.09 18.23
C GLN A 43 36.06 -2.47 18.41
N TYR A 44 34.74 -2.58 18.19
CA TYR A 44 34.03 -3.85 18.24
C TYR A 44 34.51 -4.85 17.19
N LEU A 45 34.70 -4.44 15.93
CA LEU A 45 35.23 -5.32 14.89
C LEU A 45 36.66 -5.77 15.21
N THR A 46 37.50 -4.86 15.71
CA THR A 46 38.86 -5.15 16.16
C THR A 46 38.85 -6.17 17.30
N ASP A 47 37.99 -5.97 18.30
CA ASP A 47 37.81 -6.92 19.40
C ASP A 47 37.31 -8.28 18.91
N ARG A 48 36.36 -8.32 17.95
CA ARG A 48 35.89 -9.56 17.34
C ARG A 48 36.99 -10.34 16.62
N ILE A 49 37.94 -9.65 16.00
CA ILE A 49 39.08 -10.25 15.28
C ILE A 49 40.14 -10.75 16.27
N LEU A 50 40.50 -9.91 17.25
CA LEU A 50 41.63 -10.19 18.16
C LEU A 50 41.24 -11.09 19.32
N LYS A 51 40.02 -10.97 19.83
CA LYS A 51 39.53 -11.66 21.04
C LYS A 51 38.48 -12.74 20.73
N GLY A 52 37.96 -12.78 19.51
CA GLY A 52 36.93 -13.73 19.10
C GLY A 52 35.51 -13.27 19.40
N ARG A 53 34.55 -14.21 19.40
CA ARG A 53 33.13 -13.92 19.63
C ARG A 53 32.86 -13.63 21.10
N GLY A 54 32.05 -12.61 21.37
CA GLY A 54 31.42 -12.41 22.67
C GLY A 54 30.10 -13.18 22.81
N ASP A 55 29.35 -12.87 23.87
CA ASP A 55 28.10 -13.54 24.22
C ASP A 55 26.82 -12.81 23.74
N ARG A 56 26.96 -11.60 23.18
CA ARG A 56 25.80 -10.80 22.77
C ARG A 56 25.17 -11.39 21.51
N TRP A 57 23.92 -11.03 21.24
CA TRP A 57 23.24 -11.48 20.02
C TRP A 57 24.01 -11.12 18.75
N ILE A 58 24.55 -9.90 18.68
CA ILE A 58 25.34 -9.42 17.54
C ILE A 58 26.64 -10.24 17.34
N ASP A 59 27.14 -10.89 18.41
CA ASP A 59 28.33 -11.75 18.37
C ASP A 59 28.08 -13.10 17.69
N ARG A 60 26.80 -13.50 17.60
CA ARG A 60 26.37 -14.74 16.91
C ARG A 60 26.37 -14.61 15.39
N LEU A 61 26.32 -13.39 14.88
CA LEU A 61 26.43 -13.12 13.45
C LEU A 61 27.89 -13.28 13.00
N GLU A 62 28.08 -13.81 11.79
CA GLU A 62 29.40 -13.84 11.16
C GLU A 62 29.97 -12.42 11.01
N LEU A 63 31.30 -12.29 11.05
CA LEU A 63 31.96 -10.97 11.10
C LEU A 63 31.60 -10.09 9.89
N ASN A 64 31.57 -10.68 8.69
CA ASN A 64 31.15 -10.02 7.46
C ASN A 64 29.67 -9.60 7.51
N VAL A 65 28.80 -10.44 8.12
CA VAL A 65 27.37 -10.17 8.26
C VAL A 65 27.16 -8.97 9.16
N VAL A 66 27.73 -8.97 10.37
CA VAL A 66 27.58 -7.86 11.30
C VAL A 66 28.18 -6.57 10.75
N SER A 67 29.36 -6.65 10.13
CA SER A 67 30.02 -5.48 9.56
C SER A 67 29.12 -4.79 8.53
N ARG A 68 28.63 -5.57 7.56
CA ARG A 68 27.77 -5.02 6.51
C ARG A 68 26.38 -4.63 7.01
N ALA A 69 25.85 -5.34 8.00
CA ALA A 69 24.58 -5.01 8.64
C ALA A 69 24.64 -3.65 9.35
N CYS A 70 25.71 -3.36 10.09
CA CYS A 70 25.87 -2.05 10.72
C CYS A 70 25.90 -0.92 9.67
N GLU A 71 26.69 -1.09 8.60
CA GLU A 71 26.82 -0.11 7.54
C GLU A 71 25.50 0.19 6.82
N VAL A 72 24.80 -0.85 6.33
CA VAL A 72 23.59 -0.64 5.52
C VAL A 72 22.42 -0.15 6.38
N LEU A 73 22.35 -0.56 7.66
CA LEU A 73 21.34 -0.05 8.59
C LEU A 73 21.61 1.42 8.88
N GLY A 74 22.86 1.77 9.18
CA GLY A 74 23.25 3.15 9.44
C GLY A 74 23.04 4.08 8.24
N LEU A 75 23.30 3.59 7.01
CA LEU A 75 22.95 4.31 5.79
C LEU A 75 21.44 4.59 5.74
N ARG A 76 20.60 3.58 6.01
CA ARG A 76 19.15 3.76 6.04
C ARG A 76 18.73 4.75 7.13
N ILE A 77 19.37 4.73 8.30
CA ILE A 77 19.09 5.67 9.39
C ILE A 77 19.46 7.11 8.98
N ALA A 78 20.62 7.31 8.36
CA ALA A 78 21.14 8.64 8.05
C ALA A 78 20.48 9.28 6.81
N GLU A 79 20.29 8.51 5.74
CA GLU A 79 19.95 9.03 4.41
C GLU A 79 18.49 8.74 3.99
N GLY A 80 17.74 7.97 4.78
CA GLY A 80 16.35 7.68 4.48
C GLY A 80 16.13 6.46 3.56
N PRO A 81 14.86 6.20 3.16
CA PRO A 81 14.48 4.99 2.43
C PRO A 81 14.97 4.96 0.98
N ASP A 82 15.15 6.13 0.37
CA ASP A 82 15.54 6.26 -1.04
C ASP A 82 17.07 6.26 -1.23
N ALA A 83 17.84 6.00 -0.16
CA ALA A 83 19.29 5.97 -0.19
C ALA A 83 19.84 4.91 -1.16
N SER A 84 20.87 5.30 -1.93
CA SER A 84 21.62 4.39 -2.80
C SER A 84 22.65 3.61 -1.99
N LEU A 85 22.88 2.33 -2.32
CA LEU A 85 23.98 1.53 -1.75
C LEU A 85 25.37 1.90 -2.30
N ALA A 86 25.43 2.75 -3.33
CA ALA A 86 26.65 3.16 -4.02
C ALA A 86 26.78 4.69 -4.07
N GLY A 87 28.01 5.18 -4.24
CA GLY A 87 28.32 6.61 -4.39
C GLY A 87 28.75 7.33 -3.12
N HIS A 88 28.87 6.61 -1.99
CA HIS A 88 29.29 7.17 -0.70
C HIS A 88 30.80 7.09 -0.52
N ARG A 89 31.38 8.06 0.20
CA ARG A 89 32.81 8.06 0.53
C ARG A 89 33.06 7.12 1.71
N GLU A 90 34.30 6.70 1.87
CA GLU A 90 34.72 5.84 3.00
C GLU A 90 34.42 6.47 4.37
N ALA A 91 34.59 7.78 4.51
CA ALA A 91 34.24 8.50 5.73
C ALA A 91 32.74 8.45 6.06
N ASP A 92 31.89 8.42 5.04
CA ASP A 92 30.44 8.31 5.21
C ASP A 92 30.11 6.88 5.69
N TRP A 93 30.73 5.85 5.10
CA TRP A 93 30.58 4.45 5.54
C TRP A 93 31.04 4.20 6.98
N MET A 94 32.14 4.83 7.42
CA MET A 94 32.56 4.76 8.83
C MET A 94 31.46 5.29 9.77
N SER A 95 30.84 6.42 9.39
CA SER A 95 29.76 7.04 10.16
C SER A 95 28.49 6.17 10.15
N PHE A 96 28.14 5.59 8.99
CA PHE A 96 27.02 4.65 8.87
C PHE A 96 27.24 3.40 9.73
N GLY A 97 28.42 2.77 9.64
CA GLY A 97 28.78 1.62 10.45
C GLY A 97 28.64 1.88 11.95
N ALA A 98 29.13 3.03 12.42
CA ALA A 98 28.95 3.45 13.81
C ALA A 98 27.48 3.57 14.21
N SER A 99 26.66 4.24 13.39
CA SER A 99 25.23 4.46 13.64
C SER A 99 24.45 3.14 13.71
N GLY A 100 24.65 2.24 12.75
CA GLY A 100 24.00 0.92 12.79
C GLY A 100 24.47 0.04 13.94
N TYR A 101 25.76 0.12 14.32
CA TYR A 101 26.29 -0.61 15.46
C TYR A 101 25.61 -0.21 16.78
N TYR A 102 25.34 1.08 16.99
CA TYR A 102 24.64 1.55 18.19
C TYR A 102 23.27 0.89 18.37
N VAL A 103 22.59 0.54 17.28
CA VAL A 103 21.32 -0.19 17.32
C VAL A 103 21.55 -1.68 17.49
N LEU A 104 22.39 -2.29 16.63
CA LEU A 104 22.51 -3.75 16.58
C LEU A 104 23.19 -4.35 17.81
N LYS A 105 24.05 -3.60 18.51
CA LYS A 105 24.75 -4.08 19.72
C LYS A 105 23.79 -4.47 20.84
N ASP A 106 22.61 -3.84 20.89
CA ASP A 106 21.59 -4.04 21.92
C ASP A 106 20.59 -5.15 21.55
N GLY A 107 20.77 -5.78 20.38
CA GLY A 107 20.10 -7.02 20.01
C GLY A 107 18.83 -6.87 19.17
N PRO A 108 18.06 -7.97 19.02
CA PRO A 108 16.91 -8.04 18.12
C PRO A 108 15.79 -7.06 18.46
N ALA A 109 15.57 -6.81 19.76
CA ALA A 109 14.52 -5.89 20.23
C ALA A 109 14.83 -4.46 19.79
N ALA A 110 16.07 -3.99 19.99
CA ALA A 110 16.52 -2.68 19.55
C ALA A 110 16.41 -2.51 18.02
N LEU A 111 16.77 -3.56 17.25
CA LEU A 111 16.55 -3.56 15.80
C LEU A 111 15.06 -3.42 15.45
N SER A 112 14.17 -4.20 16.10
CA SER A 112 12.73 -4.13 15.88
C SER A 112 12.15 -2.74 16.22
N GLU A 113 12.59 -2.14 17.32
CA GLU A 113 12.18 -0.78 17.71
C GLU A 113 12.64 0.27 16.71
N CYS A 114 13.88 0.17 16.23
CA CYS A 114 14.44 1.02 15.18
C CYS A 114 13.61 0.95 13.89
N LEU A 115 13.28 -0.26 13.42
CA LEU A 115 12.41 -0.47 12.26
C LEU A 115 11.01 0.10 12.48
N GLY A 116 10.46 -0.04 13.69
CA GLY A 116 9.18 0.55 14.07
C GLY A 116 9.20 2.07 14.11
N ALA A 117 10.32 2.68 14.51
CA ALA A 117 10.51 4.14 14.47
C ALA A 117 10.54 4.66 13.03
N MET A 118 11.32 4.02 12.15
CA MET A 118 11.33 4.34 10.71
C MET A 118 9.93 4.26 10.10
N ALA A 119 9.15 3.24 10.44
CA ALA A 119 7.78 3.09 9.94
C ALA A 119 6.84 4.20 10.41
N ARG A 120 7.06 4.76 11.62
CA ARG A 120 6.28 5.89 12.16
C ARG A 120 6.64 7.20 11.50
N GLU A 121 7.94 7.46 11.31
CA GLU A 121 8.48 8.72 10.75
C GLU A 121 8.04 8.96 9.30
N GLU A 122 8.05 7.93 8.47
CA GLU A 122 7.66 8.04 7.06
C GLU A 122 6.18 8.48 6.90
N GLY A 123 5.34 8.36 7.92
CA GLY A 123 3.91 8.72 7.86
C GLY A 123 3.09 7.92 6.83
N VAL A 124 3.74 6.97 6.14
CA VAL A 124 3.18 6.15 5.07
C VAL A 124 2.57 4.89 5.67
N ASP A 125 1.24 4.79 5.52
CA ASP A 125 0.57 3.60 5.00
C ASP A 125 1.42 2.30 5.02
N GLY A 126 1.61 1.73 6.22
CA GLY A 126 2.52 0.62 6.56
C GLY A 126 2.21 -0.71 5.87
N ARG A 127 2.21 -0.71 4.54
CA ARG A 127 1.80 -1.82 3.67
C ARG A 127 2.89 -2.26 2.69
N PHE A 128 3.98 -1.51 2.61
CA PHE A 128 5.16 -1.88 1.83
C PHE A 128 6.42 -1.64 2.66
N PHE A 129 6.70 -2.56 3.60
CA PHE A 129 7.93 -2.57 4.40
C PHE A 129 9.20 -2.42 3.52
N GLY A 130 9.16 -2.92 2.28
CA GLY A 130 10.25 -2.75 1.32
C GLY A 130 10.56 -1.28 0.99
N ARG A 131 9.56 -0.41 0.93
CA ARG A 131 9.76 1.04 0.73
C ARG A 131 10.23 1.70 2.02
N VAL A 132 9.61 1.37 3.15
CA VAL A 132 9.98 1.94 4.46
C VAL A 132 11.44 1.63 4.79
N PHE A 133 11.89 0.40 4.59
CA PHE A 133 13.26 0.00 4.92
C PHE A 133 14.25 0.25 3.77
N GLY A 134 13.78 0.51 2.55
CA GLY A 134 14.60 1.05 1.48
C GLY A 134 15.83 0.20 1.11
N ALA A 135 17.00 0.85 1.14
CA ALA A 135 18.31 0.22 0.92
C ALA A 135 18.52 -1.04 1.79
N TRP A 136 18.05 -1.04 3.04
CA TRP A 136 18.16 -2.17 3.96
C TRP A 136 17.39 -3.40 3.46
N ALA A 137 16.12 -3.24 3.12
CA ALA A 137 15.31 -4.33 2.61
C ALA A 137 15.78 -4.79 1.22
N THR A 138 16.30 -3.88 0.40
CA THR A 138 16.87 -4.22 -0.92
C THR A 138 18.11 -5.09 -0.76
N TRP A 139 19.03 -4.71 0.13
CA TRP A 139 20.23 -5.48 0.42
C TRP A 139 19.89 -6.88 0.96
N LEU A 140 19.04 -6.99 1.97
CA LEU A 140 18.67 -8.29 2.57
C LEU A 140 17.98 -9.27 1.60
N LYS A 141 17.33 -8.75 0.56
CA LYS A 141 16.71 -9.56 -0.52
C LYS A 141 17.70 -10.03 -1.58
N SER A 142 18.93 -9.54 -1.59
CA SER A 142 19.90 -9.90 -2.61
C SER A 142 20.15 -11.42 -2.59
N ARG A 143 20.09 -12.03 -3.78
CA ARG A 143 20.36 -13.47 -3.98
C ARG A 143 21.82 -13.85 -3.72
N SER A 144 22.71 -12.87 -3.65
CA SER A 144 24.14 -13.07 -3.37
C SER A 144 24.44 -13.32 -1.89
N LEU A 145 23.46 -13.10 -1.01
CA LEU A 145 23.64 -13.27 0.43
C LEU A 145 23.28 -14.70 0.83
N GLY A 146 24.24 -15.40 1.45
CA GLY A 146 24.06 -16.79 1.91
C GLY A 146 23.22 -16.93 3.17
N ASP A 147 23.23 -18.13 3.73
CA ASP A 147 22.43 -18.51 4.90
C ASP A 147 22.95 -17.88 6.21
N GLU A 148 24.19 -17.41 6.23
CA GLU A 148 24.78 -16.68 7.36
C GLU A 148 24.03 -15.38 7.71
N PHE A 149 23.23 -14.85 6.77
CA PHE A 149 22.36 -13.69 6.97
C PHE A 149 21.00 -14.04 7.58
N GLU A 150 20.66 -15.31 7.70
CA GLU A 150 19.32 -15.74 8.13
C GLU A 150 18.95 -15.28 9.55
N PRO A 151 19.84 -15.28 10.56
CA PRO A 151 19.50 -14.76 11.88
C PRO A 151 19.08 -13.28 11.86
N LEU A 152 19.62 -12.50 10.91
CA LEU A 152 19.25 -11.09 10.71
C LEU A 152 17.94 -10.97 9.93
N ARG A 153 17.78 -11.76 8.84
CA ARG A 153 16.52 -11.82 8.06
C ARG A 153 15.35 -12.23 8.92
N ASP A 154 15.55 -13.16 9.86
CA ASP A 154 14.51 -13.64 10.77
C ASP A 154 13.98 -12.54 11.68
N VAL A 155 14.85 -11.71 12.26
CA VAL A 155 14.41 -10.58 13.10
C VAL A 155 13.58 -9.60 12.29
N VAL A 156 14.04 -9.22 11.09
CA VAL A 156 13.30 -8.31 10.20
C VAL A 156 11.97 -8.93 9.76
N ARG A 157 11.96 -10.23 9.46
CA ARG A 157 10.76 -10.96 9.05
C ARG A 157 9.72 -11.00 10.15
N ARG A 158 10.11 -11.36 11.39
CA ARG A 158 9.23 -11.32 12.55
C ARG A 158 8.65 -9.94 12.76
N HIS A 159 9.49 -8.90 12.75
CA HIS A 159 9.04 -7.52 12.84
C HIS A 159 7.99 -7.18 11.75
N VAL A 160 8.24 -7.57 10.50
CA VAL A 160 7.31 -7.35 9.39
C VAL A 160 5.98 -8.08 9.62
N PHE A 161 6.01 -9.34 10.04
CA PHE A 161 4.79 -10.10 10.29
C PHE A 161 3.98 -9.55 11.48
N ASP A 162 4.66 -9.06 12.51
CA ASP A 162 4.00 -8.53 13.72
C ASP A 162 3.40 -7.13 13.51
N HIS A 163 4.01 -6.30 12.65
CA HIS A 163 3.67 -4.87 12.54
C HIS A 163 3.09 -4.46 11.18
N PHE A 164 3.19 -5.30 10.14
CA PHE A 164 2.69 -5.01 8.80
C PHE A 164 1.64 -6.03 8.37
N SER A 165 0.57 -5.56 7.72
CA SER A 165 -0.42 -6.47 7.11
C SER A 165 0.13 -7.09 5.83
N VAL A 166 0.67 -8.32 5.94
CA VAL A 166 1.15 -9.10 4.80
C VAL A 166 0.11 -10.15 4.39
N ARG A 167 -0.12 -10.31 3.08
CA ARG A 167 -1.09 -11.29 2.57
C ARG A 167 -0.53 -12.71 2.68
N LYS A 168 -1.41 -13.70 2.89
CA LYS A 168 -1.03 -15.12 2.81
C LYS A 168 -0.27 -15.43 1.52
N GLY A 169 0.84 -16.14 1.64
CA GLY A 169 1.67 -16.59 0.52
C GLY A 169 2.65 -15.54 -0.03
N VAL A 170 2.60 -14.28 0.42
CA VAL A 170 3.61 -13.27 0.04
C VAL A 170 4.92 -13.60 0.73
N LEU A 171 6.01 -13.69 -0.04
CA LEU A 171 7.35 -13.94 0.47
C LEU A 171 7.93 -12.68 1.14
N VAL A 172 8.31 -12.81 2.41
CA VAL A 172 9.10 -11.83 3.16
C VAL A 172 10.46 -12.44 3.43
N LEU A 173 11.48 -11.92 2.73
CA LEU A 173 12.86 -12.39 2.82
C LEU A 173 12.95 -13.93 2.69
N GLY A 174 12.33 -14.46 1.64
CA GLY A 174 12.35 -15.89 1.30
C GLY A 174 11.26 -16.75 1.94
N VAL A 175 10.57 -16.27 2.98
CA VAL A 175 9.57 -17.07 3.71
C VAL A 175 8.15 -16.58 3.42
N PRO A 176 7.19 -17.47 3.07
CA PRO A 176 5.81 -17.08 2.83
C PRO A 176 5.12 -16.64 4.13
N SER A 177 4.34 -15.56 4.05
CA SER A 177 3.48 -15.14 5.14
C SER A 177 2.31 -16.10 5.32
N GLU A 178 2.02 -16.47 6.57
CA GLU A 178 0.79 -17.17 6.96
C GLU A 178 -0.41 -16.24 7.19
N GLY A 179 -0.26 -14.94 6.89
CA GLY A 179 -1.24 -13.89 7.18
C GLY A 179 -2.62 -14.09 6.54
N VAL A 180 -3.50 -13.09 6.65
CA VAL A 180 -4.90 -13.23 6.21
C VAL A 180 -4.95 -13.58 4.72
N ALA A 181 -5.63 -14.70 4.41
CA ALA A 181 -5.86 -15.14 3.05
C ALA A 181 -6.55 -14.03 2.25
N SER A 182 -6.03 -13.74 1.05
CA SER A 182 -6.79 -12.92 0.11
C SER A 182 -8.11 -13.65 -0.22
N PRO A 183 -9.27 -12.99 -0.17
CA PRO A 183 -10.55 -13.60 -0.55
C PRO A 183 -10.68 -13.89 -2.06
N ASN A 184 -9.60 -13.83 -2.84
CA ASN A 184 -9.68 -13.77 -4.31
C ASN A 184 -9.61 -15.13 -5.03
N VAL A 185 -9.69 -16.24 -4.30
CA VAL A 185 -10.22 -17.50 -4.85
C VAL A 185 -11.25 -18.00 -3.85
N ARG A 186 -12.48 -17.49 -3.98
CA ARG A 186 -13.62 -18.01 -3.23
C ARG A 186 -14.32 -19.03 -4.09
N GLU A 187 -14.60 -20.19 -3.50
CA GLU A 187 -15.60 -21.09 -4.06
C GLU A 187 -16.88 -20.28 -4.31
N PRO A 188 -17.53 -20.44 -5.48
CA PRO A 188 -18.77 -19.75 -5.77
C PRO A 188 -19.80 -20.12 -4.69
N PHE A 189 -20.15 -19.16 -3.85
CA PHE A 189 -21.17 -19.36 -2.83
C PHE A 189 -22.55 -19.00 -3.41
N THR A 190 -23.56 -19.77 -3.02
CA THR A 190 -24.93 -19.56 -3.52
C THR A 190 -25.57 -18.33 -2.87
N LEU A 191 -26.30 -17.54 -3.66
CA LEU A 191 -27.11 -16.44 -3.15
C LEU A 191 -28.19 -16.98 -2.18
N LYS A 192 -28.36 -16.30 -1.04
CA LYS A 192 -29.37 -16.61 -0.02
C LYS A 192 -30.24 -15.39 0.28
N GLY A 193 -31.41 -15.61 0.89
CA GLY A 193 -32.26 -14.56 1.46
C GLY A 193 -32.67 -13.45 0.48
N PHE A 194 -32.42 -12.20 0.86
CA PHE A 194 -32.75 -11.01 0.05
C PHE A 194 -32.01 -10.99 -1.29
N ALA A 195 -30.73 -11.38 -1.30
CA ALA A 195 -29.92 -11.39 -2.51
C ALA A 195 -30.45 -12.39 -3.55
N LYS A 196 -30.94 -13.57 -3.11
CA LYS A 196 -31.59 -14.55 -4.00
C LYS A 196 -32.88 -14.01 -4.61
N ARG A 197 -33.71 -13.30 -3.83
CA ARG A 197 -34.97 -12.69 -4.31
C ARG A 197 -34.77 -11.57 -5.32
N ASN A 198 -33.59 -10.94 -5.32
CA ASN A 198 -33.25 -9.86 -6.25
C ASN A 198 -32.08 -10.26 -7.17
N ALA A 199 -31.93 -11.55 -7.49
CA ALA A 199 -30.81 -12.07 -8.25
C ALA A 199 -30.71 -11.45 -9.66
N GLU A 200 -31.84 -11.18 -10.32
CA GLU A 200 -31.87 -10.51 -11.63
C GLU A 200 -31.33 -9.07 -11.57
N ASP A 201 -31.62 -8.32 -10.51
CA ASP A 201 -31.06 -6.97 -10.33
C ASP A 201 -29.53 -7.03 -10.10
N LEU A 202 -29.05 -8.04 -9.37
CA LEU A 202 -27.62 -8.28 -9.19
C LEU A 202 -26.93 -8.64 -10.51
N VAL A 203 -27.60 -9.37 -11.41
CA VAL A 203 -27.09 -9.64 -12.77
C VAL A 203 -27.03 -8.34 -13.57
N ASN A 204 -28.11 -7.55 -13.57
CA ASN A 204 -28.18 -6.26 -14.28
C ASN A 204 -27.12 -5.26 -13.80
N ARG A 205 -26.69 -5.35 -12.54
CA ARG A 205 -25.62 -4.55 -11.93
C ARG A 205 -24.21 -5.09 -12.16
N GLY A 206 -24.06 -6.23 -12.82
CA GLY A 206 -22.76 -6.89 -13.00
C GLY A 206 -22.17 -7.50 -11.72
N LEU A 207 -22.98 -7.73 -10.70
CA LEU A 207 -22.57 -8.35 -9.42
C LEU A 207 -22.81 -9.87 -9.40
N ALA A 208 -23.66 -10.36 -10.30
CA ALA A 208 -23.91 -11.79 -10.49
C ALA A 208 -23.88 -12.14 -11.98
N ARG A 209 -23.78 -13.43 -12.28
CA ARG A 209 -23.88 -13.97 -13.64
C ARG A 209 -24.81 -15.17 -13.66
N ARG A 210 -25.48 -15.36 -14.79
CA ARG A 210 -26.26 -16.57 -15.06
C ARG A 210 -25.33 -17.62 -15.67
N GLN A 211 -25.35 -18.83 -15.09
CA GLN A 211 -24.64 -19.98 -15.62
C GLN A 211 -25.47 -20.68 -16.72
N ALA A 212 -24.84 -21.60 -17.45
CA ALA A 212 -25.47 -22.35 -18.53
C ALA A 212 -26.67 -23.20 -18.08
N ASP A 213 -26.67 -23.62 -16.82
CA ASP A 213 -27.76 -24.35 -16.16
C ASP A 213 -28.94 -23.44 -15.70
N GLY A 214 -28.85 -22.13 -15.94
CA GLY A 214 -29.82 -21.13 -15.48
C GLY A 214 -29.61 -20.65 -14.04
N THR A 215 -28.65 -21.20 -13.29
CA THR A 215 -28.36 -20.79 -11.92
C THR A 215 -27.67 -19.43 -11.91
N ILE A 216 -28.12 -18.52 -11.03
CA ILE A 216 -27.46 -17.23 -10.84
C ILE A 216 -26.46 -17.34 -9.68
N VAL A 217 -25.20 -17.04 -9.98
CA VAL A 217 -24.11 -17.03 -9.00
C VAL A 217 -23.45 -15.64 -8.91
N PRO A 218 -22.95 -15.23 -7.72
CA PRO A 218 -22.17 -14.00 -7.59
C PRO A 218 -20.92 -14.03 -8.47
N GLN A 219 -20.47 -12.85 -8.90
CA GLN A 219 -19.15 -12.70 -9.51
C GLN A 219 -18.04 -12.96 -8.47
N GLY A 220 -16.86 -13.41 -8.90
CA GLY A 220 -15.78 -13.83 -8.00
C GLY A 220 -15.25 -12.75 -7.05
N PHE A 221 -15.50 -11.46 -7.34
CA PHE A 221 -15.13 -10.34 -6.47
C PHE A 221 -16.21 -9.97 -5.44
N VAL A 222 -17.43 -10.49 -5.57
CA VAL A 222 -18.55 -10.13 -4.70
C VAL A 222 -18.44 -10.83 -3.36
N THR A 223 -18.58 -10.05 -2.29
CA THR A 223 -18.49 -10.54 -0.91
C THR A 223 -19.86 -10.56 -0.24
N GLN A 224 -20.02 -11.34 0.84
CA GLN A 224 -21.23 -11.31 1.66
C GLN A 224 -21.57 -9.88 2.14
N ARG A 225 -20.56 -9.12 2.55
CA ARG A 225 -20.71 -7.71 2.96
C ARG A 225 -21.15 -6.79 1.82
N MET A 226 -20.75 -7.06 0.58
CA MET A 226 -21.29 -6.35 -0.59
C MET A 226 -22.77 -6.65 -0.78
N LEU A 227 -23.21 -7.90 -0.55
CA LEU A 227 -24.63 -8.26 -0.62
C LEU A 227 -25.44 -7.61 0.51
N GLU A 228 -24.87 -7.49 1.71
CA GLU A 228 -25.49 -6.75 2.82
C GLU A 228 -25.58 -5.25 2.53
N SER A 229 -24.52 -4.69 1.95
CA SER A 229 -24.51 -3.28 1.52
C SER A 229 -25.53 -3.02 0.42
N TYR A 230 -25.69 -3.95 -0.51
CA TYR A 230 -26.75 -3.93 -1.53
C TYR A 230 -28.15 -3.98 -0.91
N GLU A 231 -28.37 -4.84 0.09
CA GLU A 231 -29.66 -4.91 0.79
C GLU A 231 -29.94 -3.60 1.56
N ARG A 232 -28.95 -3.05 2.26
CA ARG A 232 -29.04 -1.74 2.94
C ARG A 232 -29.41 -0.63 1.96
N GLU A 233 -28.71 -0.59 0.82
CA GLU A 233 -28.97 0.37 -0.26
C GLU A 233 -30.41 0.25 -0.78
N LYS A 234 -30.88 -0.95 -1.16
CA LYS A 234 -32.24 -1.13 -1.66
C LYS A 234 -33.31 -0.76 -0.64
N LYS A 235 -33.08 -1.03 0.65
CA LYS A 235 -33.98 -0.60 1.72
C LYS A 235 -34.00 0.92 1.86
N PHE A 236 -32.83 1.56 1.81
CA PHE A 236 -32.70 3.01 1.89
C PHE A 236 -33.48 3.73 0.78
N PHE A 237 -33.28 3.34 -0.49
CA PHE A 237 -34.00 3.97 -1.60
C PHE A 237 -35.49 3.59 -1.67
N ARG A 238 -35.91 2.42 -1.14
CA ARG A 238 -37.33 2.07 -1.01
C ARG A 238 -38.04 2.86 0.09
N ALA A 239 -37.35 3.18 1.19
CA ALA A 239 -37.91 3.94 2.31
C ALA A 239 -38.01 5.44 2.01
N GLY A 240 -37.13 5.98 1.16
CA GLY A 240 -37.09 7.40 0.78
C GLY A 240 -38.09 7.82 -0.30
N GLY A 241 -38.84 6.90 -0.92
CA GLY A 241 -39.82 7.23 -1.95
C GLY A 241 -40.54 6.02 -2.53
N GLY A 242 -41.85 5.96 -2.31
CA GLY A 242 -42.74 5.06 -3.04
C GLY A 242 -42.74 5.36 -4.55
N ALA A 243 -42.92 4.30 -5.34
CA ALA A 243 -43.13 4.34 -6.79
C ALA A 243 -42.00 4.96 -7.65
N VAL A 244 -40.94 4.18 -7.91
CA VAL A 244 -40.36 4.14 -9.26
C VAL A 244 -40.47 2.70 -9.76
N GLY A 245 -41.72 2.28 -9.96
CA GLY A 245 -42.05 1.10 -10.73
C GLY A 245 -42.09 1.49 -12.22
N SER A 246 -41.33 0.77 -13.03
CA SER A 246 -41.62 0.43 -14.43
C SER A 246 -42.60 1.35 -15.18
N ALA A 247 -42.10 2.20 -16.07
CA ALA A 247 -42.88 2.68 -17.20
C ALA A 247 -41.97 2.86 -18.43
N ALA A 248 -41.84 1.77 -19.20
CA ALA A 248 -41.82 1.91 -20.64
C ALA A 248 -43.25 2.28 -21.08
N ALA A 249 -43.44 3.45 -21.68
CA ALA A 249 -44.36 3.74 -22.80
C ALA A 249 -44.83 5.21 -22.84
N ALA A 250 -45.07 5.65 -24.08
CA ALA A 250 -45.97 6.70 -24.53
C ALA A 250 -45.46 8.17 -24.55
N ILE A 251 -45.11 8.55 -25.78
CA ILE A 251 -45.02 9.90 -26.32
C ILE A 251 -46.42 10.54 -26.36
N ALA A 252 -46.55 11.78 -25.89
CA ALA A 252 -47.56 12.74 -26.35
C ALA A 252 -47.06 14.19 -26.10
N PRO A 253 -47.32 15.17 -27.00
CA PRO A 253 -46.65 16.47 -26.97
C PRO A 253 -47.48 17.60 -26.32
N ALA A 254 -46.75 18.49 -25.60
CA ALA A 254 -46.99 19.92 -25.32
C ALA A 254 -48.25 20.31 -24.45
N PRO A 255 -48.31 21.49 -23.77
CA PRO A 255 -47.86 22.80 -24.27
C PRO A 255 -46.88 23.61 -23.38
N VAL A 256 -46.27 24.56 -24.07
CA VAL A 256 -45.37 25.63 -23.64
C VAL A 256 -46.00 26.50 -22.53
N GLY A 257 -45.21 26.88 -21.52
CA GLY A 257 -45.57 27.98 -20.63
C GLY A 257 -44.75 28.10 -19.35
N ILE A 258 -43.84 29.07 -19.36
CA ILE A 258 -43.44 29.95 -18.25
C ILE A 258 -42.40 29.42 -17.23
N ASP A 259 -41.29 30.15 -17.20
CA ASP A 259 -40.21 30.13 -16.22
C ASP A 259 -40.70 30.29 -14.76
N ALA A 260 -40.20 29.45 -13.84
CA ALA A 260 -39.75 29.88 -12.50
C ALA A 260 -39.08 28.73 -11.70
N ALA A 261 -37.96 29.06 -11.07
CA ALA A 261 -37.29 28.38 -9.95
C ALA A 261 -36.39 27.15 -10.22
N GLY A 262 -35.11 27.42 -10.51
CA GLY A 262 -33.98 26.81 -9.76
C GLY A 262 -33.59 25.35 -10.00
N GLY A 263 -34.13 24.66 -11.00
CA GLY A 263 -33.76 23.28 -11.33
C GLY A 263 -32.44 23.15 -12.11
N GLY A 264 -31.30 23.41 -11.46
CA GLY A 264 -29.98 23.32 -12.10
C GLY A 264 -29.67 21.89 -12.59
N HIS A 265 -29.80 21.65 -13.90
CA HIS A 265 -29.42 20.39 -14.53
C HIS A 265 -27.90 20.33 -14.75
N LEU A 266 -27.24 19.25 -14.31
CA LEU A 266 -25.79 19.05 -14.39
C LEU A 266 -25.42 17.93 -15.37
N SER A 267 -24.47 18.19 -16.26
CA SER A 267 -23.94 17.14 -17.15
C SER A 267 -23.18 16.06 -16.37
N MET A 268 -23.10 14.84 -16.92
CA MET A 268 -22.39 13.72 -16.29
C MET A 268 -20.92 14.05 -15.97
N SER A 269 -20.23 14.81 -16.83
CA SER A 269 -18.84 15.21 -16.60
C SER A 269 -18.69 16.18 -15.44
N VAL A 270 -19.65 17.11 -15.26
CA VAL A 270 -19.68 18.02 -14.11
C VAL A 270 -19.93 17.25 -12.82
N VAL A 271 -20.86 16.28 -12.84
CA VAL A 271 -21.14 15.42 -11.70
C VAL A 271 -19.93 14.56 -11.34
N ALA A 272 -19.29 13.93 -12.33
CA ALA A 272 -18.09 13.10 -12.15
C ALA A 272 -16.97 13.89 -11.48
N ARG A 273 -16.72 15.13 -11.94
CA ARG A 273 -15.73 16.02 -11.34
C ARG A 273 -16.08 16.40 -9.90
N ARG A 274 -17.35 16.71 -9.62
CA ARG A 274 -17.81 17.10 -8.27
C ARG A 274 -17.75 15.94 -7.27
N LEU A 275 -18.10 14.74 -7.72
CA LEU A 275 -18.02 13.51 -6.91
C LEU A 275 -16.62 12.89 -6.93
N ARG A 276 -15.65 13.42 -7.69
CA ARG A 276 -14.31 12.84 -7.87
C ARG A 276 -14.35 11.36 -8.27
N VAL A 277 -15.25 11.01 -9.20
CA VAL A 277 -15.43 9.66 -9.77
C VAL A 277 -15.30 9.69 -11.29
N THR A 278 -15.26 8.52 -11.93
CA THR A 278 -15.30 8.41 -13.40
C THR A 278 -16.69 8.71 -13.96
N VAL A 279 -16.77 9.17 -15.21
CA VAL A 279 -18.05 9.38 -15.92
C VAL A 279 -18.84 8.07 -16.03
N GLU A 280 -18.14 6.95 -16.21
CA GLU A 280 -18.72 5.61 -16.20
C GLU A 280 -19.41 5.27 -14.88
N THR A 281 -18.79 5.64 -13.75
CA THR A 281 -19.42 5.49 -12.42
C THR A 281 -20.71 6.32 -12.35
N VAL A 282 -20.72 7.55 -12.85
CA VAL A 282 -21.95 8.38 -12.89
C VAL A 282 -23.01 7.72 -13.77
N GLY A 283 -22.63 7.16 -14.91
CA GLY A 283 -23.53 6.42 -15.79
C GLY A 283 -24.19 5.23 -15.07
N TYR A 284 -23.38 4.42 -14.38
CA TYR A 284 -23.87 3.32 -13.54
C TYR A 284 -24.86 3.80 -12.48
N LEU A 285 -24.53 4.88 -11.74
CA LEU A 285 -25.41 5.44 -10.71
C LEU A 285 -26.77 5.88 -11.29
N VAL A 286 -26.79 6.48 -12.48
CA VAL A 286 -28.03 6.91 -13.13
C VAL A 286 -28.85 5.70 -13.62
N VAL A 287 -28.22 4.76 -14.32
CA VAL A 287 -28.89 3.57 -14.88
C VAL A 287 -29.55 2.73 -13.78
N HIS A 288 -28.95 2.67 -12.59
CA HIS A 288 -29.47 1.89 -11.47
C HIS A 288 -30.30 2.70 -10.46
N GLY A 289 -30.68 3.93 -10.80
CA GLY A 289 -31.60 4.76 -10.01
C GLY A 289 -31.01 5.34 -8.73
N LEU A 290 -29.67 5.36 -8.60
CA LEU A 290 -28.95 5.94 -7.46
C LEU A 290 -28.76 7.46 -7.62
N LEU A 291 -28.80 7.94 -8.87
CA LEU A 291 -28.90 9.34 -9.24
C LEU A 291 -30.05 9.53 -10.23
N CYS A 292 -30.86 10.57 -10.04
CA CYS A 292 -31.96 10.89 -10.94
C CYS A 292 -31.40 11.60 -12.19
N GLY A 293 -31.35 10.88 -13.31
CA GLY A 293 -30.99 11.42 -14.62
C GLY A 293 -32.21 11.59 -15.51
N MET A 294 -32.35 12.75 -16.17
CA MET A 294 -33.32 12.95 -17.25
C MET A 294 -32.60 12.91 -18.60
N LYS A 295 -33.20 12.22 -19.58
CA LYS A 295 -32.79 12.32 -20.99
C LYS A 295 -33.37 13.62 -21.53
N ASN A 296 -32.54 14.65 -21.67
CA ASN A 296 -33.00 15.91 -22.23
C ASN A 296 -32.95 15.83 -23.76
N SER A 297 -34.09 15.97 -24.43
CA SER A 297 -34.21 15.82 -25.88
C SER A 297 -33.97 17.11 -26.67
N GLU A 298 -33.96 18.31 -26.06
CA GLU A 298 -34.09 19.55 -26.86
C GLU A 298 -33.07 20.67 -26.62
N CYS A 299 -32.33 20.74 -25.51
CA CYS A 299 -31.45 21.91 -25.26
C CYS A 299 -29.95 21.63 -25.15
N TYR A 300 -29.52 20.36 -25.17
CA TYR A 300 -28.12 19.95 -25.26
C TYR A 300 -28.01 18.86 -26.32
N ARG A 301 -26.87 18.79 -27.03
CA ARG A 301 -26.60 17.82 -28.11
C ARG A 301 -27.34 16.50 -27.87
N ARG A 302 -28.28 16.14 -28.77
CA ARG A 302 -29.17 14.97 -28.70
C ARG A 302 -28.53 13.82 -27.92
N GLY A 303 -29.11 13.45 -26.78
CA GLY A 303 -28.73 12.27 -26.00
C GLY A 303 -27.89 12.52 -24.74
N ALA A 304 -27.61 13.77 -24.37
CA ALA A 304 -26.93 14.05 -23.10
C ALA A 304 -27.85 13.76 -21.89
N THR A 305 -27.45 12.80 -21.05
CA THR A 305 -28.12 12.53 -19.78
C THR A 305 -27.70 13.59 -18.77
N VAL A 306 -28.68 14.20 -18.10
CA VAL A 306 -28.44 15.32 -17.19
C VAL A 306 -29.00 14.99 -15.81
N VAL A 307 -28.17 15.14 -14.78
CA VAL A 307 -28.51 14.81 -13.38
C VAL A 307 -29.03 16.06 -12.68
N THR A 308 -30.09 15.94 -11.88
CA THR A 308 -30.61 17.08 -11.12
C THR A 308 -29.63 17.46 -9.99
N ALA A 309 -29.41 18.76 -9.78
CA ALA A 309 -28.56 19.23 -8.68
C ALA A 309 -29.06 18.77 -7.31
N GLU A 310 -30.37 18.60 -7.14
CA GLU A 310 -31.00 18.07 -5.93
C GLU A 310 -30.65 16.60 -5.70
N SER A 311 -30.76 15.74 -6.71
CA SER A 311 -30.37 14.34 -6.60
C SER A 311 -28.89 14.18 -6.28
N MET A 312 -28.02 14.99 -6.89
CA MET A 312 -26.60 15.02 -6.57
C MET A 312 -26.37 15.44 -5.10
N ARG A 313 -27.13 16.41 -4.59
CA ARG A 313 -27.02 16.87 -3.20
C ARG A 313 -27.44 15.79 -2.22
N GLY A 314 -28.62 15.20 -2.40
CA GLY A 314 -29.11 14.10 -1.56
C GLY A 314 -28.20 12.87 -1.58
N PHE A 315 -27.59 12.57 -2.74
CA PHE A 315 -26.56 11.54 -2.83
C PHE A 315 -25.33 11.88 -1.97
N ARG A 316 -24.84 13.12 -2.05
CA ARG A 316 -23.69 13.58 -1.26
C ARG A 316 -23.98 13.72 0.23
N GLU A 317 -25.23 13.75 0.68
CA GLU A 317 -25.55 13.73 2.12
C GLU A 317 -25.31 12.36 2.74
N ASN A 318 -25.50 11.28 1.97
CA ASN A 318 -25.44 9.91 2.45
C ASN A 318 -24.19 9.15 2.00
N PHE A 319 -23.59 9.58 0.89
CA PHE A 319 -22.47 8.90 0.25
C PHE A 319 -21.27 9.82 0.05
N ILE A 320 -20.08 9.22 0.09
CA ILE A 320 -18.82 9.89 -0.20
C ILE A 320 -17.94 8.98 -1.05
N SER A 321 -17.36 9.54 -2.12
CA SER A 321 -16.42 8.78 -2.94
C SER A 321 -15.05 8.69 -2.28
N LEU A 322 -14.29 7.65 -2.64
CA LEU A 322 -12.88 7.56 -2.26
C LEU A 322 -12.06 8.78 -2.70
N GLY A 323 -12.40 9.36 -3.86
CA GLY A 323 -11.74 10.54 -4.40
C GLY A 323 -12.00 11.80 -3.55
N GLU A 324 -13.24 11.99 -3.09
CA GLU A 324 -13.58 13.08 -2.16
C GLU A 324 -12.86 12.92 -0.82
N VAL A 325 -12.82 11.71 -0.26
CA VAL A 325 -12.10 11.46 1.01
C VAL A 325 -10.60 11.70 0.85
N SER A 326 -10.03 11.31 -0.29
CA SER A 326 -8.62 11.54 -0.62
C SER A 326 -8.25 13.02 -0.64
N GLU A 327 -9.11 13.85 -1.21
CA GLU A 327 -8.92 15.31 -1.25
C GLU A 327 -9.03 15.92 0.14
N VAL A 328 -10.09 15.59 0.90
CA VAL A 328 -10.33 16.15 2.24
C VAL A 328 -9.21 15.77 3.21
N THR A 329 -8.72 14.53 3.13
CA THR A 329 -7.68 14.03 4.05
C THR A 329 -6.25 14.27 3.54
N LYS A 330 -6.09 14.83 2.33
CA LYS A 330 -4.81 14.97 1.62
C LYS A 330 -3.99 13.67 1.60
N ARG A 331 -4.66 12.53 1.42
CA ARG A 331 -4.04 11.19 1.37
C ARG A 331 -4.31 10.51 0.03
N PRO A 332 -3.36 9.73 -0.52
CA PRO A 332 -3.57 9.07 -1.81
C PRO A 332 -4.72 8.04 -1.75
N GLN A 333 -5.50 7.93 -2.82
CA GLN A 333 -6.69 7.06 -2.87
C GLN A 333 -6.38 5.58 -2.59
N GLY A 334 -5.24 5.07 -3.07
CA GLY A 334 -4.81 3.70 -2.78
C GLY A 334 -4.60 3.45 -1.28
N ALA A 335 -4.07 4.43 -0.55
CA ALA A 335 -3.91 4.40 0.91
C ALA A 335 -5.24 4.20 1.62
N LEU A 336 -6.19 5.06 1.29
CA LEU A 336 -7.51 5.07 1.89
C LEU A 336 -8.32 3.81 1.53
N SER A 337 -8.27 3.36 0.27
CA SER A 337 -9.07 2.21 -0.19
C SER A 337 -8.78 0.94 0.60
N MET A 338 -7.51 0.68 0.88
CA MET A 338 -7.10 -0.50 1.64
C MET A 338 -7.31 -0.28 3.15
N LYS A 339 -7.19 0.95 3.67
CA LYS A 339 -7.54 1.25 5.08
C LYS A 339 -9.02 0.97 5.34
N PHE A 340 -9.90 1.44 4.46
CA PHE A 340 -11.34 1.19 4.57
C PHE A 340 -11.68 -0.28 4.37
N ARG A 341 -10.95 -0.99 3.51
CA ARG A 341 -11.08 -2.45 3.40
C ARG A 341 -10.71 -3.17 4.70
N ASN A 342 -9.61 -2.78 5.36
CA ASN A 342 -9.14 -3.44 6.58
C ASN A 342 -9.99 -3.09 7.80
N ALA A 343 -10.49 -1.86 7.86
CA ALA A 343 -11.47 -1.44 8.86
C ALA A 343 -12.88 -1.96 8.56
N ASP A 344 -13.01 -2.75 7.49
CA ASP A 344 -14.24 -3.33 7.02
C ASP A 344 -15.35 -2.27 6.92
N VAL A 345 -15.06 -1.13 6.29
CA VAL A 345 -16.05 -0.06 6.07
C VAL A 345 -16.96 -0.48 4.91
N ALA A 346 -18.27 -0.37 5.08
CA ALA A 346 -19.20 -0.79 4.04
C ALA A 346 -19.09 0.10 2.79
N LEU A 347 -18.95 -0.55 1.64
CA LEU A 347 -18.90 0.08 0.33
C LEU A 347 -20.18 -0.18 -0.44
N LEU A 348 -20.56 0.77 -1.28
CA LEU A 348 -21.69 0.61 -2.19
C LEU A 348 -21.43 -0.55 -3.14
N ALA A 349 -22.40 -1.46 -3.27
CA ALA A 349 -22.25 -2.68 -4.04
C ALA A 349 -22.20 -2.38 -5.55
N MET A 350 -20.99 -2.34 -6.10
CA MET A 350 -20.72 -1.99 -7.48
C MET A 350 -19.59 -2.85 -8.07
N PRO A 351 -19.51 -2.98 -9.41
CA PRO A 351 -18.36 -3.54 -10.10
C PRO A 351 -17.01 -2.93 -9.67
N HIS A 352 -15.95 -3.73 -9.74
CA HIS A 352 -14.64 -3.41 -9.17
C HIS A 352 -13.81 -2.40 -9.97
N ASP A 353 -14.18 -2.21 -11.24
CA ASP A 353 -13.69 -1.24 -12.20
C ASP A 353 -14.27 0.17 -12.01
N LEU A 354 -15.39 0.29 -11.27
CA LEU A 354 -15.98 1.58 -10.93
C LEU A 354 -15.31 2.26 -9.72
N SER A 355 -15.55 3.56 -9.59
CA SER A 355 -15.03 4.34 -8.46
C SER A 355 -15.68 3.88 -7.15
N ARG A 356 -14.88 3.71 -6.09
CA ARG A 356 -15.38 3.26 -4.78
C ARG A 356 -16.15 4.36 -4.08
N ILE A 357 -17.34 4.02 -3.60
CA ILE A 357 -18.25 4.92 -2.86
C ILE A 357 -18.61 4.24 -1.54
N TYR A 358 -18.62 5.02 -0.46
CA TYR A 358 -18.89 4.55 0.90
C TYR A 358 -20.06 5.32 1.50
N TRP A 359 -20.71 4.71 2.51
CA TRP A 359 -21.68 5.39 3.36
C TRP A 359 -20.97 6.43 4.23
N ARG A 360 -21.49 7.66 4.28
CA ARG A 360 -20.91 8.73 5.09
C ARG A 360 -20.97 8.45 6.58
N GLU A 361 -22.02 7.79 7.04
CA GLU A 361 -22.19 7.36 8.43
C GLU A 361 -21.02 6.47 8.86
N ASP A 362 -20.79 5.36 8.15
CA ASP A 362 -19.71 4.42 8.45
C ASP A 362 -18.32 5.08 8.35
N MET A 363 -18.16 6.00 7.39
CA MET A 363 -16.95 6.80 7.24
C MET A 363 -16.74 7.81 8.40
N GLY A 364 -17.81 8.41 8.88
CA GLY A 364 -17.81 9.35 10.01
C GLY A 364 -17.42 8.65 11.30
N VAL A 365 -18.00 7.48 11.58
CA VAL A 365 -17.63 6.63 12.72
C VAL A 365 -16.14 6.27 12.64
N TYR A 366 -15.66 5.77 11.49
CA TYR A 366 -14.25 5.42 11.32
C TYR A 366 -13.28 6.59 11.57
N LEU A 367 -13.62 7.79 11.07
CA LEU A 367 -12.78 8.98 11.24
C LEU A 367 -12.81 9.51 12.69
N ALA A 368 -13.92 9.33 13.41
CA ALA A 368 -14.06 9.75 14.81
C ALA A 368 -13.26 8.85 15.77
N THR A 369 -13.22 7.53 15.54
CA THR A 369 -12.45 6.56 16.37
C THR A 369 -10.93 6.69 16.22
N LYS A 370 -10.45 7.52 15.29
CA LYS A 370 -9.02 7.69 14.94
C LYS A 370 -8.44 9.04 15.38
N ARG A 371 -9.23 9.88 16.08
CA ARG A 371 -8.77 11.16 16.63
C ARG A 371 -8.17 11.00 18.02
#